data_AF-A0A0M0TEH7-F1
#
_entry.id   AF-A0A0M0TEH7-F1
#
_cell.length_a   1.000
_cell.length_b   1.000
_cell.length_c   1.000
_cell.angle_alpha   90.00
_cell.angle_beta   90.00
_cell.angle_gamma   90.00
#
_symmetry.space_group_name_H-M   'P 1'
#
loop_
_entity.id
_entity.type
_entity.pdbx_description
1 polymer ?
#
loop_
_entity_poly.entity_id
_entity_poly.type
_entity_poly.pdbx_seq_one_letter_code
_entity_poly.pdbx_strand_id
1 'polypeptide(L)'
;MTYKQLTESERYQIFSLKEAGFTQRFIATSLKRNPSTISRELRRNQQAQEYCPQQAQCKALERRHSAVKVIKVTFKIRTLIKQLIWKGLSPEQTVGYLKKENIISLHHETVYRLIYQDKREGGDLWQHLRIAKKPYRKRYGSYERRGKIKNRVSIEKRPKIVDKRQRLGDWEGDT
;
A
#
# COMPACT_ATOMS: atom_id res chain seq x y z
N MET A 1 -13.91 -0.29 -12.20
CA MET A 1 -13.58 -0.57 -13.61
C MET A 1 -12.18 -1.14 -13.70
N THR A 2 -12.06 -2.45 -13.92
CA THR A 2 -10.77 -3.14 -14.05
C THR A 2 -10.17 -2.82 -15.43
N TYR A 3 -8.93 -2.36 -15.49
CA TYR A 3 -8.25 -2.08 -16.76
C TYR A 3 -8.06 -3.38 -17.56
N LYS A 4 -8.70 -3.48 -18.74
CA LYS A 4 -8.56 -4.62 -19.67
C LYS A 4 -7.64 -4.25 -20.83
N GLN A 5 -6.53 -4.96 -20.98
CA GLN A 5 -5.66 -4.81 -22.15
C GLN A 5 -6.34 -5.35 -23.42
N LEU A 6 -5.85 -4.93 -24.60
CA LEU A 6 -6.28 -5.53 -25.87
C LEU A 6 -5.69 -6.94 -25.97
N THR A 7 -6.54 -7.86 -26.40
CA THR A 7 -6.17 -9.23 -26.74
C THR A 7 -5.51 -9.27 -28.11
N GLU A 8 -4.88 -10.39 -28.43
CA GLU A 8 -4.30 -10.60 -29.76
C GLU A 8 -5.37 -10.59 -30.87
N SER A 9 -6.49 -11.27 -30.65
CA SER A 9 -7.62 -11.27 -31.60
C SER A 9 -8.19 -9.88 -31.86
N GLU A 10 -8.35 -9.06 -30.82
CA GLU A 10 -8.78 -7.67 -30.97
C GLU A 10 -7.77 -6.85 -31.81
N ARG A 11 -6.46 -7.14 -31.74
CA ARG A 11 -5.47 -6.46 -32.60
C ARG A 11 -5.60 -6.85 -34.06
N TYR A 12 -5.86 -8.13 -34.35
CA TYR A 12 -6.16 -8.56 -35.72
C TYR A 12 -7.44 -7.89 -36.25
N GLN A 13 -8.49 -7.77 -35.44
CA GLN A 13 -9.71 -7.05 -35.82
C GLN A 13 -9.45 -5.56 -36.06
N ILE A 14 -8.62 -4.91 -35.24
CA ILE A 14 -8.19 -3.51 -35.47
C ILE A 14 -7.47 -3.39 -36.81
N PHE A 15 -6.59 -4.33 -37.15
CA PHE A 15 -5.88 -4.34 -38.42
C PHE A 15 -6.85 -4.48 -39.60
N SER A 16 -7.71 -5.52 -39.61
CA SER A 16 -8.67 -5.75 -40.69
C SER A 16 -9.62 -4.56 -40.91
N LEU A 17 -10.11 -3.94 -39.83
CA LEU A 17 -11.00 -2.78 -39.95
C LEU A 17 -10.26 -1.51 -40.40
N LYS A 18 -8.97 -1.37 -40.07
CA LYS A 18 -8.15 -0.25 -40.52
C LYS A 18 -7.83 -0.37 -42.01
N GLU A 19 -7.48 -1.56 -42.47
CA GLU A 19 -7.27 -1.85 -43.91
C GLU A 19 -8.54 -1.63 -44.73
N ALA A 20 -9.71 -1.94 -44.16
CA ALA A 20 -11.01 -1.64 -44.77
C ALA A 20 -11.38 -0.14 -44.75
N GLY A 21 -10.52 0.76 -44.26
CA GLY A 21 -10.72 2.21 -44.27
C GLY A 21 -11.66 2.76 -43.20
N PHE A 22 -12.05 1.97 -42.18
CA PHE A 22 -12.93 2.44 -41.12
C PHE A 22 -12.24 3.41 -40.16
N THR A 23 -13.02 4.36 -39.63
CA THR A 23 -12.52 5.33 -38.64
C THR A 23 -12.23 4.68 -37.29
N GLN A 24 -11.30 5.24 -36.52
CA GLN A 24 -10.96 4.75 -35.17
C GLN A 24 -12.17 4.70 -34.22
N ARG A 25 -13.15 5.61 -34.38
CA ARG A 25 -14.40 5.62 -33.60
C ARG A 25 -15.29 4.42 -33.92
N PHE A 26 -15.38 4.06 -35.20
CA PHE A 26 -16.11 2.87 -35.64
C PHE A 26 -15.48 1.60 -35.07
N ILE A 27 -14.15 1.47 -35.20
CA ILE A 27 -13.38 0.33 -34.65
C ILE A 27 -13.62 0.19 -33.15
N ALA A 28 -13.56 1.30 -32.41
CA ALA A 28 -13.80 1.30 -30.97
C ALA A 28 -15.21 0.83 -30.60
N THR A 29 -16.22 1.28 -31.34
CA THR A 29 -17.63 0.90 -31.14
C THR A 29 -17.84 -0.59 -31.43
N SER A 30 -17.29 -1.08 -32.55
CA SER A 30 -17.36 -2.49 -32.95
C SER A 30 -16.73 -3.42 -31.90
N LEU A 31 -15.56 -3.04 -31.37
CA LEU A 31 -14.86 -3.80 -30.34
C LEU A 31 -15.38 -3.56 -28.91
N LYS A 32 -16.40 -2.70 -28.73
CA LYS A 32 -16.89 -2.25 -27.41
C LYS A 32 -15.75 -1.72 -26.52
N ARG A 33 -14.79 -1.02 -27.11
CA ARG A 33 -13.66 -0.36 -26.44
C ARG A 33 -13.80 1.15 -26.50
N ASN A 34 -13.12 1.85 -25.59
CA ASN A 34 -13.05 3.31 -25.65
C ASN A 34 -12.20 3.77 -26.86
N PRO A 35 -12.59 4.81 -27.62
CA PRO A 35 -11.80 5.36 -28.74
C PRO A 35 -10.35 5.71 -28.37
N SER A 36 -10.10 6.20 -27.16
CA SER A 36 -8.76 6.48 -26.67
C SER A 36 -7.90 5.22 -26.51
N THR A 37 -8.49 4.03 -26.35
CA THR A 37 -7.75 2.76 -26.32
C THR A 37 -7.22 2.44 -27.72
N ILE A 38 -8.06 2.55 -28.75
CA ILE A 38 -7.64 2.32 -30.15
C ILE A 38 -6.61 3.35 -30.58
N SER A 39 -6.83 4.64 -30.30
CA SER A 39 -5.88 5.71 -30.62
C SER A 39 -4.52 5.48 -29.97
N ARG A 40 -4.47 5.08 -28.69
CA ARG A 40 -3.22 4.77 -27.98
C ARG A 40 -2.54 3.52 -28.53
N GLU A 41 -3.30 2.49 -28.92
CA GLU A 41 -2.75 1.27 -29.50
C GLU A 41 -2.08 1.53 -30.84
N LEU A 42 -2.77 2.24 -31.74
CA LEU A 42 -2.23 2.62 -33.04
C LEU A 42 -0.99 3.51 -32.86
N ARG A 43 -1.10 4.59 -32.08
CA ARG A 43 0.02 5.53 -31.85
C ARG A 43 1.28 4.86 -31.29
N ARG A 44 1.13 3.89 -30.37
CA ARG A 44 2.28 3.21 -29.75
C ARG A 44 2.94 2.16 -30.63
N ASN A 45 2.20 1.58 -31.57
CA ASN A 45 2.68 0.44 -32.36
C ASN A 45 2.83 0.75 -33.87
N GLN A 46 2.48 1.95 -34.32
CA GLN A 46 2.63 2.42 -35.71
C GLN A 46 4.02 3.06 -35.95
N GLN A 47 5.09 2.34 -35.58
CA GLN A 47 6.47 2.78 -35.89
C GLN A 47 6.84 2.55 -37.37
N ALA A 48 6.10 1.67 -38.06
CA ALA A 48 6.16 1.53 -39.50
C ALA A 48 4.96 2.25 -40.15
N GLN A 49 5.04 2.47 -41.47
CA GLN A 49 3.97 3.06 -42.28
C GLN A 49 2.64 2.30 -42.10
N GLU A 50 2.73 1.00 -41.78
CA GLU A 50 1.60 0.09 -41.57
C GLU A 50 1.52 -0.43 -40.12
N TYR A 51 0.30 -0.73 -39.67
CA TYR A 51 0.05 -1.32 -38.36
C TYR A 51 0.13 -2.84 -38.44
N CYS A 52 1.14 -3.46 -37.83
CA CYS A 52 1.25 -4.93 -37.79
C CYS A 52 0.74 -5.48 -36.44
N PRO A 53 -0.33 -6.31 -36.41
CA PRO A 53 -0.90 -6.84 -35.18
C PRO A 53 0.05 -7.78 -34.41
N GLN A 54 0.83 -8.60 -35.13
CA GLN A 54 1.82 -9.52 -34.56
C GLN A 54 2.92 -8.76 -33.82
N GLN A 55 3.50 -7.73 -34.45
CA GLN A 55 4.51 -6.88 -33.82
C GLN A 55 3.93 -6.13 -32.61
N ALA A 56 2.69 -5.63 -32.71
CA ALA A 56 2.02 -4.93 -31.61
C ALA A 56 1.80 -5.86 -30.39
N GLN A 57 1.49 -7.14 -30.63
CA GLN A 57 1.39 -8.15 -29.58
C GLN A 57 2.75 -8.45 -28.96
N CYS A 58 3.80 -8.71 -29.75
CA CYS A 58 5.16 -8.93 -29.25
C CYS A 58 5.63 -7.76 -28.38
N LYS A 59 5.50 -6.52 -28.87
CA LYS A 59 5.83 -5.30 -28.11
C LYS A 59 5.00 -5.16 -26.83
N ALA A 60 3.75 -5.61 -26.83
CA ALA A 60 2.92 -5.59 -25.62
C ALA A 60 3.38 -6.60 -24.57
N LEU A 61 3.79 -7.80 -25.00
CA LEU A 61 4.37 -8.82 -24.13
C LEU A 61 5.74 -8.38 -23.59
N GLU A 62 6.61 -7.84 -24.44
CA GLU A 62 7.90 -7.29 -24.03
C GLU A 62 7.73 -6.20 -23.00
N ARG A 63 6.86 -5.21 -23.23
CA ARG A 63 6.55 -4.15 -22.26
C ARG A 63 6.02 -4.70 -20.93
N ARG A 64 5.27 -5.80 -20.97
CA ARG A 64 4.79 -6.46 -19.75
C ARG A 64 5.93 -7.16 -19.02
N HIS A 65 6.81 -7.84 -19.75
CA HIS A 65 7.94 -8.57 -19.20
C HIS A 65 9.02 -7.63 -18.64
N SER A 66 9.30 -6.52 -19.33
CA SER A 66 10.29 -5.51 -18.93
C SER A 66 9.75 -4.46 -17.96
N ALA A 67 8.46 -4.53 -17.58
CA ALA A 67 7.87 -3.61 -16.63
C ALA A 67 8.47 -3.82 -15.23
N VAL A 68 9.54 -3.08 -14.92
CA VAL A 68 10.13 -3.06 -13.59
C VAL A 68 9.37 -2.07 -12.72
N LYS A 69 8.93 -2.53 -11.54
CA LYS A 69 8.38 -1.63 -10.52
C LYS A 69 9.51 -0.77 -9.96
N VAL A 70 9.28 0.52 -9.76
CA VAL A 70 10.25 1.40 -9.10
C VAL A 70 10.58 0.85 -7.71
N ILE A 71 11.83 0.47 -7.49
CA ILE A 71 12.32 -0.06 -6.21
C ILE A 71 12.92 1.11 -5.41
N LYS A 72 12.21 1.54 -4.36
CA LYS A 72 12.70 2.59 -3.45
C LYS A 72 13.83 2.11 -2.55
N VAL A 73 13.80 0.84 -2.13
CA VAL A 73 14.78 0.27 -1.21
C VAL A 73 15.88 -0.41 -2.02
N THR A 74 16.88 0.37 -2.43
CA THR A 74 18.10 -0.15 -3.04
C THR A 74 19.01 -0.83 -2.00
N PHE A 75 20.04 -1.55 -2.46
CA PHE A 75 21.01 -2.18 -1.56
C PHE A 75 21.63 -1.19 -0.57
N LYS A 76 22.04 0.00 -1.04
CA LYS A 76 22.59 1.08 -0.21
C LYS A 76 21.62 1.49 0.91
N ILE A 77 20.35 1.69 0.57
CA ILE A 77 19.30 2.06 1.53
C ILE A 77 19.05 0.92 2.53
N ARG A 78 19.03 -0.34 2.07
CA ARG A 78 18.88 -1.51 2.95
C ARG A 78 20.01 -1.56 3.99
N THR A 79 21.25 -1.38 3.56
CA THR A 79 22.41 -1.35 4.48
C THR A 79 22.32 -0.21 5.49
N LEU A 80 21.92 0.98 5.04
CA LEU A 80 21.72 2.13 5.94
C LEU A 80 20.61 1.87 6.98
N ILE A 81 19.47 1.31 6.55
CA ILE A 81 18.38 0.90 7.45
C ILE A 81 18.90 -0.09 8.50
N LYS A 82 19.67 -1.12 8.09
CA LYS A 82 20.26 -2.09 9.02
C LYS A 82 21.14 -1.41 10.08
N GLN A 83 22.02 -0.49 9.65
CA GLN A 83 22.90 0.26 10.56
C GLN A 83 22.10 1.11 11.56
N LEU A 84 21.04 1.78 11.14
CA LEU A 84 20.19 2.59 12.01
C LEU A 84 19.44 1.73 13.04
N ILE A 85 18.94 0.57 12.62
CA ILE A 85 18.30 -0.39 13.52
C ILE A 85 19.31 -0.95 14.54
N TRP A 86 20.53 -1.29 14.13
CA TRP A 86 21.59 -1.73 15.05
C TRP A 86 21.97 -0.66 16.09
N LYS A 87 21.90 0.63 15.72
CA LYS A 87 22.06 1.77 16.64
C LYS A 87 20.87 1.96 17.60
N GLY A 88 19.83 1.14 17.51
CA GLY A 88 18.68 1.15 18.43
C GLY A 88 17.55 2.11 18.05
N LEU A 89 17.56 2.65 16.83
CA LEU A 89 16.44 3.45 16.33
C LEU A 89 15.23 2.55 16.07
N SER A 90 14.04 3.00 16.44
CA SER A 90 12.80 2.32 16.05
C SER A 90 12.56 2.44 14.54
N PRO A 91 11.75 1.57 13.92
CA PRO A 91 11.39 1.68 12.50
C PRO A 91 10.82 3.07 12.10
N GLU A 92 10.02 3.68 12.97
CA GLU A 92 9.52 5.05 12.78
C GLU A 92 10.64 6.09 12.86
N GLN A 93 11.55 5.98 13.83
CA GLN A 93 12.69 6.87 13.96
C GLN A 93 13.65 6.75 12.78
N THR A 94 13.88 5.54 12.29
CA THR A 94 14.69 5.27 11.10
C THR A 94 14.13 5.98 9.88
N VAL A 95 12.81 5.88 9.64
CA VAL A 95 12.16 6.61 8.55
C VAL A 95 12.21 8.12 8.76
N GLY A 96 12.00 8.59 9.99
CA GLY A 96 12.13 10.01 10.34
C GLY A 96 13.53 10.55 10.06
N TYR A 97 14.57 9.80 10.41
CA TYR A 97 15.96 10.12 10.12
C TYR A 97 16.23 10.19 8.61
N LEU A 98 15.81 9.17 7.85
CA LEU A 98 15.98 9.14 6.39
C LEU A 98 15.28 10.30 5.68
N LYS A 99 14.11 10.71 6.20
CA LYS A 99 13.38 11.87 5.69
C LYS A 99 14.09 13.18 6.04
N LYS A 100 14.61 13.31 7.27
CA LYS A 100 15.32 14.50 7.75
C LYS A 100 16.61 14.76 6.94
N GLU A 101 17.36 13.70 6.63
CA GLU A 101 18.58 13.77 5.83
C GLU A 101 18.32 13.86 4.31
N ASN A 102 17.06 14.04 3.88
CA ASN A 102 16.64 14.09 2.47
C ASN A 102 17.11 12.90 1.61
N ILE A 103 17.34 11.73 2.23
CA ILE A 103 17.79 10.53 1.52
C ILE A 103 16.60 9.88 0.82
N ILE A 104 15.54 9.56 1.58
CA ILE A 104 14.33 8.92 1.05
C ILE A 104 13.14 9.07 2.00
N SER A 105 11.93 9.17 1.42
CA SER A 105 10.68 9.07 2.17
C SER A 105 10.07 7.68 2.02
N LEU A 106 10.00 6.95 3.14
CA LEU A 106 9.42 5.61 3.25
C LEU A 106 8.31 5.59 4.30
N HIS A 107 7.51 4.52 4.31
CA HIS A 107 6.62 4.24 5.44
C HIS A 107 7.35 3.31 6.42
N HIS A 108 7.13 3.44 7.73
CA HIS A 108 7.80 2.61 8.74
C HIS A 108 7.53 1.11 8.53
N GLU A 109 6.36 0.76 7.98
CA GLU A 109 6.03 -0.61 7.57
C GLU A 109 7.03 -1.21 6.57
N THR A 110 7.64 -0.40 5.69
CA THR A 110 8.70 -0.89 4.79
C THR A 110 9.90 -1.40 5.59
N VAL A 111 10.26 -0.72 6.68
CA VAL A 111 11.33 -1.14 7.58
C VAL A 111 10.92 -2.39 8.36
N TYR A 112 9.69 -2.48 8.85
CA TYR A 112 9.18 -3.69 9.50
C TYR A 112 9.24 -4.92 8.58
N ARG A 113 8.79 -4.78 7.32
CA ARG A 113 8.88 -5.87 6.33
C ARG A 113 10.30 -6.35 6.10
N LEU A 114 11.28 -5.44 6.06
CA LEU A 114 12.70 -5.79 5.95
C LEU A 114 13.19 -6.57 7.17
N ILE A 115 12.80 -6.14 8.37
CA ILE A 115 13.17 -6.83 9.62
C ILE A 115 12.54 -8.22 9.69
N TYR A 116 11.28 -8.37 9.29
CA TYR A 116 10.61 -9.68 9.25
C TYR A 116 11.20 -10.60 8.20
N GLN A 117 11.59 -10.07 7.04
CA GLN A 117 12.31 -10.83 6.04
C GLN A 117 13.67 -11.30 6.57
N ASP A 118 14.46 -10.40 7.15
CA ASP A 118 15.76 -10.71 7.75
C ASP A 118 15.63 -11.78 8.85
N LYS A 119 14.60 -11.69 9.71
CA LYS A 119 14.29 -12.72 10.71
C LYS A 119 14.00 -14.09 10.09
N ARG A 120 13.26 -14.15 8.97
CA ARG A 120 13.00 -15.41 8.27
C ARG A 120 14.27 -15.99 7.63
N GLU A 121 15.19 -15.12 7.22
CA GLU A 121 16.50 -15.47 6.68
C GLU A 121 17.51 -15.84 7.79
N GLY A 122 17.11 -15.83 9.07
CA GLY A 122 17.97 -16.18 10.22
C GLY A 122 18.74 -15.00 10.82
N GLY A 123 18.47 -13.77 10.39
CA GLY A 123 19.10 -12.56 10.91
C GLY A 123 18.60 -12.09 12.27
N ASP A 124 19.27 -11.08 12.81
CA ASP A 124 19.16 -10.61 14.19
C ASP A 124 18.53 -9.23 14.35
N LEU A 125 18.19 -8.53 13.25
CA LEU A 125 17.67 -7.14 13.30
C LEU A 125 16.48 -6.96 14.24
N TRP A 126 15.62 -7.98 14.33
CA TRP A 126 14.44 -7.96 15.18
C TRP A 126 14.78 -7.85 16.67
N GLN A 127 15.96 -8.32 17.10
CA GLN A 127 16.42 -8.24 18.49
C GLN A 127 16.72 -6.80 18.91
N HIS A 128 17.01 -5.91 17.96
CA HIS A 128 17.29 -4.50 18.23
C HIS A 128 16.01 -3.65 18.38
N LEU A 129 14.84 -4.25 18.18
CA LEU A 129 13.56 -3.57 18.44
C LEU A 129 13.30 -3.43 19.94
N ARG A 130 12.82 -2.25 20.35
CA ARG A 130 12.56 -1.89 21.75
C ARG A 130 11.60 -2.86 22.47
N ILE A 131 10.65 -3.44 21.74
CA ILE A 131 9.62 -4.33 22.29
C ILE A 131 10.09 -5.78 22.33
N ALA A 132 10.92 -6.23 21.38
CA ALA A 132 11.32 -7.63 21.26
C ALA A 132 12.07 -8.15 22.50
N LYS A 133 12.80 -7.28 23.20
CA LYS A 133 13.55 -7.64 24.41
C LYS A 133 12.71 -7.69 25.68
N LYS A 134 11.49 -7.17 25.68
CA LYS A 134 10.66 -7.14 26.89
C LYS A 134 9.72 -8.34 26.90
N PRO A 135 9.94 -9.35 27.77
CA PRO A 135 8.88 -10.32 28.01
C PRO A 135 7.64 -9.54 28.44
N TYR A 136 6.52 -9.77 27.77
CA TYR A 136 5.25 -9.20 28.22
C TYR A 136 5.10 -9.57 29.69
N ARG A 137 4.92 -8.58 30.56
CA ARG A 137 4.78 -8.83 32.00
C ARG A 137 3.66 -9.85 32.16
N LYS A 138 4.00 -11.08 32.56
CA LYS A 138 3.00 -12.09 32.88
C LYS A 138 2.09 -11.46 33.92
N ARG A 139 0.79 -11.40 33.65
CA ARG A 139 -0.20 -10.92 34.62
C ARG A 139 -0.28 -11.99 35.70
N TYR A 140 0.58 -11.89 36.71
CA TYR A 140 0.42 -12.65 37.92
C TYR A 140 -0.63 -11.94 38.77
N GLY A 141 -1.74 -12.63 39.02
CA GLY A 141 -2.88 -12.15 39.81
C GLY A 141 -3.98 -13.19 39.79
N SER A 142 -4.54 -13.51 40.96
CA SER A 142 -5.80 -14.24 41.08
C SER A 142 -6.96 -13.35 40.63
N TYR A 143 -8.06 -13.94 40.15
CA TYR A 143 -9.28 -13.18 39.88
C TYR A 143 -9.67 -12.37 41.12
N GLU A 144 -9.86 -11.06 40.94
CA GLU A 144 -10.18 -10.14 42.04
C GLU A 144 -11.55 -10.52 42.64
N ARG A 145 -11.55 -11.12 43.84
CA ARG A 145 -12.77 -11.62 44.51
C ARG A 145 -13.52 -10.58 45.32
N ARG A 146 -13.08 -9.31 45.32
CA ARG A 146 -13.70 -8.22 46.10
C ARG A 146 -15.14 -7.90 45.69
N GLY A 147 -15.62 -8.50 44.59
CA GLY A 147 -16.98 -8.33 44.09
C GLY A 147 -17.19 -6.93 43.50
N LYS A 148 -18.42 -6.66 43.06
CA LYS A 148 -18.83 -5.32 42.60
C LYS A 148 -18.92 -4.37 43.80
N ILE A 149 -18.63 -3.08 43.59
CA ILE A 149 -18.75 -2.03 44.63
C ILE A 149 -20.12 -2.14 45.31
N LYS A 150 -20.13 -2.36 46.62
CA LYS A 150 -21.36 -2.43 47.42
C LYS A 150 -22.08 -1.09 47.33
N ASN A 151 -23.39 -1.12 47.05
CA ASN A 151 -24.22 0.07 46.84
C ASN A 151 -23.83 0.93 45.63
N ARG A 152 -23.33 0.32 44.54
CA ARG A 152 -23.11 1.07 43.29
C ARG A 152 -24.41 1.75 42.85
N VAL A 153 -24.35 3.06 42.61
CA VAL A 153 -25.48 3.82 42.07
C VAL A 153 -25.46 3.64 40.55
N SER A 154 -26.60 3.24 39.97
CA SER A 154 -26.74 3.15 38.52
C SER A 154 -26.53 4.53 37.89
N ILE A 155 -25.90 4.58 36.72
CA ILE A 155 -25.75 5.83 35.97
C ILE A 155 -27.11 6.47 35.64
N GLU A 156 -28.16 5.66 35.55
CA GLU A 156 -29.54 6.12 35.34
C GLU A 156 -30.08 6.96 36.50
N LYS A 157 -29.55 6.78 37.71
CA LYS A 157 -29.92 7.55 38.90
C LYS A 157 -29.16 8.88 38.99
N ARG A 158 -28.35 9.23 37.98
CA ARG A 158 -27.60 10.49 37.99
C ARG A 158 -28.55 11.69 37.90
N PRO A 159 -28.28 12.79 38.62
CA PRO A 159 -29.08 14.00 38.50
C PRO A 159 -28.97 14.61 37.09
N LYS A 160 -30.09 15.12 36.55
CA LYS A 160 -30.17 15.77 35.22
C LYS A 160 -29.24 16.99 35.06
N ILE A 161 -28.77 17.57 36.16
CA ILE A 161 -27.84 18.72 36.12
C ILE A 161 -26.45 18.31 35.59
N VAL A 162 -26.05 17.05 35.79
CA VAL A 162 -24.75 16.52 35.36
C VAL A 162 -24.65 16.51 33.83
N ASP A 163 -25.76 16.23 33.14
CA ASP A 163 -25.82 16.28 31.67
C ASP A 163 -25.49 17.67 31.11
N LYS A 164 -25.72 18.73 31.89
CA LYS A 164 -25.44 20.11 31.47
C LYS A 164 -23.96 20.46 31.52
N ARG A 165 -23.12 19.68 32.23
CA ARG A 165 -21.67 19.89 32.36
C ARG A 165 -21.27 21.31 32.80
N GLN A 166 -22.13 21.99 33.58
CA GLN A 166 -21.94 23.39 33.98
C GLN A 166 -21.08 23.54 35.26
N ARG A 167 -20.98 22.48 36.07
CA ARG A 167 -20.21 22.46 37.30
C ARG A 167 -18.87 21.75 37.11
N LEU A 168 -17.85 22.25 37.80
CA LEU A 168 -16.57 21.58 37.97
C LEU A 168 -16.78 20.23 38.69
N GLY A 169 -16.55 19.13 37.97
CA GLY A 169 -16.81 17.75 38.42
C GLY A 169 -17.74 16.94 37.51
N ASP A 170 -18.50 17.60 36.62
CA ASP A 170 -19.43 16.95 35.68
C ASP A 170 -18.82 16.75 34.27
N TRP A 171 -17.54 17.13 34.07
CA TRP A 171 -16.84 16.99 32.81
C TRP A 171 -16.30 15.58 32.62
N GLU A 172 -16.76 14.88 31.60
CA GLU A 172 -16.29 13.54 31.21
C GLU A 172 -15.29 13.66 30.04
N GLY A 173 -14.20 12.90 30.11
CA GLY A 173 -13.09 12.93 29.14
C GLY A 173 -13.34 12.18 27.84
N ASP A 174 -14.58 12.15 27.35
CA ASP A 174 -14.86 11.72 25.97
C ASP A 174 -14.79 12.95 25.07
N THR A 175 -13.56 13.29 24.65
CA THR A 175 -13.24 14.18 23.54
C THR A 175 -11.99 13.66 22.85
#